data_AF-A0A223VA19-F1
#
_entry.id   AF-A0A223VA19-F1
#
_cell.length_a   1.000
_cell.length_b   1.000
_cell.length_c   1.000
_cell.angle_alpha   90.00
_cell.angle_beta   90.00
_cell.angle_gamma   90.00
#
_symmetry.space_group_name_H-M   'P 1'
#
loop_
_entity.id
_entity.type
_entity.pdbx_description
1 polymer ?
#
loop_
_entity_poly.entity_id
_entity_poly.type
_entity_poly.pdbx_seq_one_letter_code
_entity_poly.pdbx_strand_id
1 'polypeptide(L)'
;MDNFEKHIRENAGAFDEHTADKAKLWAHISAELEKDTPKVIPLWKRPMFHVAASVTLIIGLATIFGLAYFNTNNPQEQYVSKELLEIDMHYQDLVAYQVELVRKNQYLSEADKTEFLSFMDELDAEYEVLRKEMHNNLDNEQVLAAIVANYKTRIELIENLLHQINESKKTNHEYGYTL
;
A
#
# COMPACT_ATOMS: atom_id res chain seq x y z
N MET A 1 37.73 78.25 62.04
CA MET A 1 36.49 77.71 61.45
C MET A 1 36.13 78.59 60.27
N ASP A 2 35.83 77.97 59.13
CA ASP A 2 35.60 78.64 57.84
C ASP A 2 34.21 79.33 57.83
N ASN A 3 34.07 80.44 57.11
CA ASN A 3 32.85 81.24 57.09
C ASN A 3 31.65 80.45 56.53
N PHE A 4 31.91 79.54 55.59
CA PHE A 4 30.89 78.64 55.03
C PHE A 4 30.31 77.69 56.08
N GLU A 5 31.17 77.13 56.93
CA GLU A 5 30.75 76.18 57.97
C GLU A 5 29.80 76.86 58.96
N LYS A 6 30.12 78.10 59.35
CA LYS A 6 29.25 78.91 60.20
C LYS A 6 27.88 79.16 59.55
N HIS A 7 27.87 79.48 58.26
CA HIS A 7 26.63 79.79 57.53
C HIS A 7 25.71 78.58 57.38
N ILE A 8 26.27 77.40 57.08
CA ILE A 8 25.51 76.15 57.01
C ILE A 8 24.96 75.79 58.39
N ARG A 9 25.74 75.99 59.47
CA ARG A 9 25.30 75.66 60.84
C ARG A 9 24.22 76.58 61.36
N GLU A 10 24.26 77.87 61.03
CA GLU A 10 23.25 78.87 61.42
C GLU A 10 21.93 78.68 60.66
N ASN A 11 21.97 78.15 59.43
CA ASN A 11 20.79 77.95 58.59
C ASN A 11 20.35 76.47 58.48
N ALA A 12 20.99 75.55 59.21
CA ALA A 12 20.69 74.12 59.15
C ALA A 12 19.20 73.81 59.37
N GLY A 13 18.55 74.53 60.29
CA GLY A 13 17.13 74.38 60.57
C GLY A 13 16.20 74.75 59.41
N ALA A 14 16.63 75.61 58.48
CA ALA A 14 15.85 75.98 57.29
C ALA A 14 15.86 74.88 56.21
N PHE A 15 16.79 73.91 56.30
CA PHE A 15 16.85 72.78 55.37
C PHE A 15 15.94 71.61 55.75
N ASP A 16 15.48 71.56 57.00
CA ASP A 16 14.61 70.49 57.53
C ASP A 16 13.10 70.83 57.47
N GLU A 17 12.73 72.04 57.02
CA GLU A 17 11.33 72.49 57.03
C GLU A 17 10.44 71.78 55.99
N HIS A 18 11.04 71.30 54.89
CA HIS A 18 10.31 70.62 53.82
C HIS A 18 10.99 69.33 53.39
N THR A 19 10.58 68.21 53.99
CA THR A 19 10.93 66.89 53.47
C THR A 19 10.05 66.58 52.26
N ALA A 20 10.66 66.24 51.11
CA ALA A 20 9.91 65.79 49.95
C ALA A 20 9.05 64.56 50.32
N ASP A 21 7.75 64.61 49.98
CA ASP A 21 6.84 63.49 50.17
C ASP A 21 7.22 62.35 49.21
N LYS A 22 8.06 61.44 49.72
CA LYS A 22 8.54 60.28 48.98
C LYS A 22 7.39 59.40 48.51
N ALA A 23 6.31 59.29 49.29
CA ALA A 23 5.16 58.47 48.91
C ALA A 23 4.46 59.07 47.67
N LYS A 24 4.27 60.39 47.63
CA LYS A 24 3.71 61.09 46.47
C LYS A 24 4.58 60.97 45.22
N LEU A 25 5.90 61.07 45.38
CA LEU A 25 6.85 60.91 44.28
C LEU A 25 6.84 59.48 43.73
N TRP A 26 6.90 58.49 44.61
CA TRP A 26 6.82 57.08 44.21
C TRP A 26 5.49 56.75 43.56
N ALA A 27 4.37 57.29 44.04
CA ALA A 27 3.05 57.09 43.45
C ALA A 27 2.99 57.59 41.99
N HIS A 28 3.58 58.75 41.69
CA HIS A 28 3.65 59.28 40.33
C HIS A 28 4.52 58.40 39.42
N ILE A 29 5.70 58.00 39.90
CA ILE A 29 6.62 57.14 39.15
C ILE A 29 5.96 55.79 38.83
N SER A 30 5.29 55.16 39.80
CA SER A 30 4.59 53.89 39.57
C SER A 30 3.42 54.03 38.60
N ALA A 31 2.67 55.13 38.67
CA ALA A 31 1.55 55.38 37.77
C ALA A 31 1.99 55.54 36.31
N GLU A 32 3.19 56.07 36.08
CA GLU A 32 3.73 56.28 34.73
C GLU A 32 4.39 55.02 34.14
N LEU A 33 4.78 54.06 34.99
CA LEU A 33 5.41 52.79 34.60
C LEU A 33 4.43 51.67 34.21
N GLU A 34 3.16 51.72 34.63
CA GLU A 34 2.21 50.62 34.40
C GLU A 34 1.66 50.50 32.95
N LYS A 35 2.15 51.28 31.98
CA LYS A 35 1.40 51.48 30.73
C LYS A 35 1.77 50.65 29.50
N ASP A 36 2.76 49.76 29.52
CA ASP A 36 3.05 48.92 28.35
C ASP A 36 3.27 47.45 28.73
N THR A 37 2.16 46.70 28.85
CA THR A 37 2.21 45.25 28.74
C THR A 37 2.14 44.86 27.26
N PRO A 38 3.08 44.07 26.72
CA PRO A 38 3.07 43.69 25.31
C PRO A 38 1.80 42.89 25.00
N LYS A 39 1.05 43.35 24.00
CA LYS A 39 -0.19 42.70 23.56
C LYS A 39 0.12 41.38 22.85
N VAL A 40 0.31 40.31 23.63
CA VAL A 40 0.44 38.95 23.09
C VAL A 40 -0.92 38.48 22.58
N ILE A 41 -0.99 38.07 21.31
CA ILE A 41 -2.20 37.49 20.73
C ILE A 41 -2.12 35.97 20.96
N PRO A 42 -2.90 35.39 21.88
CA PRO A 42 -2.85 33.95 22.12
C PRO A 42 -3.48 33.22 20.93
N LEU A 43 -2.63 32.60 20.09
CA LEU A 43 -3.04 31.84 18.90
C LEU A 43 -4.05 30.72 19.22
N TRP A 44 -4.02 30.21 20.45
CA TRP A 44 -4.86 29.13 20.95
C TRP A 44 -6.30 29.58 21.27
N LYS A 45 -6.54 30.89 21.43
CA LYS A 45 -7.89 31.44 21.65
C LYS A 45 -8.61 31.76 20.34
N ARG A 46 -7.98 31.50 19.18
CA ARG A 46 -8.61 31.73 17.88
C ARG A 46 -9.48 30.53 17.51
N PRO A 47 -10.77 30.75 17.14
CA PRO A 47 -11.68 29.66 16.79
C PRO A 47 -11.17 28.82 15.60
N MET A 48 -10.41 29.44 14.69
CA MET A 48 -9.79 28.77 13.54
C MET A 48 -8.79 27.67 13.95
N PHE A 49 -8.13 27.79 15.11
CA PHE A 49 -7.19 26.77 15.60
C PHE A 49 -7.93 25.50 16.05
N HIS A 50 -9.10 25.66 16.67
CA HIS A 50 -9.96 24.53 17.04
C HIS A 50 -10.53 23.80 15.82
N VAL A 51 -10.87 24.55 14.75
CA VAL A 51 -11.34 23.97 13.48
C VAL A 51 -10.22 23.20 12.77
N ALA A 52 -9.01 23.75 12.71
CA ALA A 52 -7.87 23.04 12.12
C ALA A 52 -7.53 21.75 12.90
N ALA A 53 -7.59 21.81 14.23
CA ALA A 53 -7.37 20.65 15.09
C ALA A 53 -8.42 19.56 14.84
N SER A 54 -9.71 19.90 14.76
CA SER A 54 -10.78 18.92 14.54
C SER A 54 -10.70 18.25 13.16
N VAL A 55 -10.41 19.02 12.10
CA VAL A 55 -10.25 18.48 10.74
C VAL A 55 -9.06 17.51 10.68
N THR A 56 -7.92 17.89 11.29
CA THR A 56 -6.74 17.02 11.33
C THR A 56 -7.01 15.74 12.10
N LEU A 57 -7.77 15.82 13.19
CA LEU A 57 -8.15 14.66 14.01
C LEU A 57 -9.09 13.73 13.23
N ILE A 58 -10.06 14.27 12.50
CA ILE A 58 -10.98 13.48 11.67
C ILE A 58 -10.20 12.77 10.55
N ILE A 59 -9.31 13.45 9.84
CA ILE A 59 -8.48 12.85 8.79
C ILE A 59 -7.55 11.80 9.38
N GLY A 60 -6.93 12.08 10.53
CA GLY A 60 -6.07 11.13 11.24
C GLY A 60 -6.82 9.86 11.65
N LEU A 61 -8.02 9.98 12.21
CA LEU A 61 -8.83 8.81 12.57
C LEU A 61 -9.33 8.07 11.32
N ALA A 62 -9.81 8.79 10.29
CA ALA A 62 -10.27 8.18 9.05
C ALA A 62 -9.14 7.41 8.34
N THR A 63 -7.91 7.91 8.37
CA THR A 63 -6.74 7.21 7.80
C THR A 63 -6.33 6.00 8.64
N ILE A 64 -6.30 6.11 9.98
CA ILE A 64 -5.97 4.98 10.86
C ILE A 64 -7.00 3.86 10.75
N PHE A 65 -8.29 4.19 10.86
CA PHE A 65 -9.37 3.20 10.74
C PHE A 65 -9.54 2.69 9.31
N GLY A 66 -9.33 3.55 8.31
CA GLY A 66 -9.32 3.16 6.91
C GLY A 66 -8.23 2.14 6.62
N LEU A 67 -6.97 2.43 6.98
CA LEU A 67 -5.87 1.49 6.78
C LEU A 67 -6.06 0.20 7.58
N ALA A 68 -6.59 0.24 8.80
CA ALA A 68 -6.88 -0.97 9.56
C ALA A 68 -7.97 -1.84 8.92
N TYR A 69 -8.96 -1.24 8.26
CA TYR A 69 -10.02 -1.96 7.56
C TYR A 69 -9.58 -2.48 6.18
N PHE A 70 -8.73 -1.74 5.46
CA PHE A 70 -8.23 -2.13 4.13
C PHE A 70 -6.97 -3.02 4.19
N ASN A 71 -6.26 -3.06 5.31
CA ASN A 71 -5.08 -3.90 5.49
C ASN A 71 -5.45 -5.28 6.07
N THR A 72 -6.43 -5.94 5.46
CA THR A 72 -6.68 -7.38 5.63
C THR A 72 -5.78 -8.19 4.69
N ASN A 73 -4.51 -7.81 4.57
CA ASN A 73 -3.53 -8.59 3.82
C ASN A 73 -3.24 -9.86 4.61
N ASN A 74 -4.03 -10.90 4.37
CA ASN A 74 -3.80 -12.20 4.95
C ASN A 74 -2.53 -12.78 4.31
N PRO A 75 -1.42 -12.98 5.04
CA PRO A 75 -0.15 -13.43 4.46
C PRO A 75 -0.29 -14.76 3.71
N GLN A 76 -1.28 -15.57 4.09
CA GLN A 76 -1.61 -16.83 3.41
C GLN A 76 -2.24 -16.61 2.02
N GLU A 77 -3.11 -15.62 1.86
CA GLU A 77 -3.67 -15.25 0.53
C GLU A 77 -2.58 -14.70 -0.38
N GLN A 78 -1.67 -13.88 0.17
CA GLN A 78 -0.53 -13.36 -0.59
C GLN A 78 0.39 -14.49 -1.07
N TYR A 79 0.72 -15.47 -0.21
CA TYR A 79 1.55 -16.62 -0.58
C TYR A 79 0.89 -17.46 -1.69
N VAL A 80 -0.39 -17.79 -1.52
CA VAL A 80 -1.15 -18.59 -2.49
C VAL A 80 -1.26 -17.90 -3.85
N SER A 81 -1.50 -16.58 -3.86
CA SER A 81 -1.52 -15.79 -5.10
C SER A 81 -0.17 -15.79 -5.83
N LYS A 82 0.95 -15.84 -5.08
CA LYS A 82 2.30 -15.89 -5.63
C LYS A 82 2.59 -17.26 -6.24
N GLU A 83 2.25 -18.34 -5.55
CA GLU A 83 2.44 -19.71 -6.06
C GLU A 83 1.63 -19.94 -7.34
N LEU A 84 0.36 -19.50 -7.38
CA LEU A 84 -0.46 -19.57 -8.59
C LEU A 84 0.19 -18.80 -9.75
N LEU A 85 0.67 -17.59 -9.50
CA LEU A 85 1.34 -16.78 -10.53
C LEU A 85 2.59 -17.47 -11.08
N GLU A 86 3.40 -18.09 -10.23
CA GLU A 86 4.59 -18.84 -10.64
C GLU A 86 4.23 -20.06 -11.50
N ILE A 87 3.17 -20.79 -11.13
CA ILE A 87 2.64 -21.91 -11.92
C ILE A 87 2.16 -21.44 -13.29
N ASP A 88 1.35 -20.38 -13.34
CA ASP A 88 0.82 -19.84 -14.60
C ASP A 88 1.96 -19.38 -15.52
N MET A 89 2.94 -18.66 -14.97
CA MET A 89 4.14 -18.25 -15.71
C MET A 89 4.94 -19.44 -16.27
N HIS A 90 4.93 -20.58 -15.60
CA HIS A 90 5.68 -21.76 -16.03
C HIS A 90 4.97 -22.55 -17.14
N TYR A 91 3.64 -22.71 -17.05
CA TYR A 91 2.90 -23.64 -17.91
C TYR A 91 2.04 -22.98 -18.99
N GLN A 92 1.52 -21.76 -18.78
CA GLN A 92 0.52 -21.17 -19.66
C GLN A 92 1.03 -21.01 -21.10
N ASP A 93 2.24 -20.47 -21.27
CA ASP A 93 2.85 -20.27 -22.60
C ASP A 93 3.14 -21.60 -23.29
N LEU A 94 3.58 -22.61 -22.53
CA LEU A 94 3.85 -23.95 -23.06
C LEU A 94 2.58 -24.58 -23.61
N VAL A 95 1.49 -24.52 -22.86
CA VAL A 95 0.22 -25.11 -23.30
C VAL A 95 -0.36 -24.34 -24.49
N ALA A 96 -0.33 -23.00 -24.46
CA ALA A 96 -0.77 -22.18 -25.58
C ALA A 96 -0.01 -22.53 -26.87
N TYR A 97 1.31 -22.71 -26.76
CA TYR A 97 2.15 -23.16 -27.88
C TYR A 97 1.76 -24.56 -28.38
N GLN A 98 1.59 -25.52 -27.47
CA GLN A 98 1.24 -26.89 -27.82
C GLN A 98 -0.15 -27.01 -28.49
N VAL A 99 -1.14 -26.27 -28.00
CA VAL A 99 -2.46 -26.15 -28.63
C VAL A 99 -2.34 -25.62 -30.06
N GLU A 100 -1.47 -24.63 -30.26
CA GLU A 100 -1.24 -24.06 -31.58
C GLU A 100 -0.57 -25.06 -32.55
N LEU A 101 0.29 -25.96 -32.06
CA LEU A 101 0.84 -27.06 -32.85
C LEU A 101 -0.25 -27.99 -33.37
N VAL A 102 -1.28 -28.28 -32.55
CA VAL A 102 -2.42 -29.11 -32.97
C VAL A 102 -3.25 -28.39 -34.03
N ARG A 103 -3.58 -27.10 -33.82
CA ARG A 103 -4.36 -26.31 -34.80
C ARG A 103 -3.70 -26.25 -36.18
N LYS A 104 -2.38 -26.03 -36.20
CA LYS A 104 -1.59 -25.90 -37.42
C LYS A 104 -1.14 -27.25 -38.02
N ASN A 105 -1.46 -28.37 -37.38
CA ASN A 105 -1.05 -29.68 -37.87
C ASN A 105 -1.77 -30.03 -39.19
N GLN A 106 -1.00 -30.30 -40.24
CA GLN A 106 -1.55 -30.62 -41.57
C GLN A 106 -2.02 -32.06 -41.72
N TYR A 107 -1.65 -32.94 -40.77
CA TYR A 107 -1.93 -34.37 -40.83
C TYR A 107 -3.18 -34.77 -40.04
N LEU A 108 -3.76 -33.82 -39.30
CA LEU A 108 -5.05 -33.99 -38.65
C LEU A 108 -6.15 -33.45 -39.53
N SER A 109 -7.28 -34.17 -39.62
CA SER A 109 -8.48 -33.62 -40.22
C SER A 109 -9.05 -32.50 -39.35
N GLU A 110 -9.80 -31.57 -39.94
CA GLU A 110 -10.46 -30.51 -39.17
C GLU A 110 -11.45 -31.07 -38.14
N ALA A 111 -12.05 -32.24 -38.41
CA ALA A 111 -12.92 -32.93 -37.47
C ALA A 111 -12.12 -33.41 -36.24
N ASP A 112 -10.99 -34.08 -36.46
CA ASP A 112 -10.14 -34.59 -35.36
C ASP A 112 -9.55 -33.45 -34.54
N LYS A 113 -9.16 -32.33 -35.18
CA LYS A 113 -8.72 -31.13 -34.47
C LYS A 113 -9.81 -30.58 -33.57
N THR A 114 -11.03 -30.46 -34.11
CA THR A 114 -12.17 -29.89 -33.36
C THR A 114 -12.51 -30.78 -32.18
N GLU A 115 -12.59 -32.10 -32.39
CA GLU A 115 -12.84 -33.06 -31.32
C GLU A 115 -11.75 -32.98 -30.25
N PHE A 116 -10.48 -33.05 -30.66
CA PHE A 116 -9.38 -33.04 -29.70
C PHE A 116 -9.31 -31.73 -28.89
N LEU A 117 -9.46 -30.59 -29.57
CA LEU A 117 -9.41 -29.27 -28.93
C LEU A 117 -10.60 -29.05 -27.98
N SER A 118 -11.74 -29.72 -28.19
CA SER A 118 -12.85 -29.65 -27.23
C SER A 118 -12.48 -30.20 -25.85
N PHE A 119 -11.58 -31.20 -25.77
CA PHE A 119 -11.04 -31.68 -24.50
C PHE A 119 -10.11 -30.65 -23.85
N MET A 120 -9.40 -29.84 -24.65
CA MET A 120 -8.56 -28.76 -24.12
C MET A 120 -9.44 -27.64 -23.53
N ASP A 121 -10.56 -27.33 -24.18
CA ASP A 121 -11.55 -26.37 -23.68
C ASP A 121 -12.19 -26.84 -22.36
N GLU A 122 -12.46 -28.15 -22.22
CA GLU A 122 -12.96 -28.74 -20.97
C GLU A 122 -11.94 -28.61 -19.83
N LEU A 123 -10.67 -28.90 -20.10
CA LEU A 123 -9.59 -28.76 -19.12
C LEU A 123 -9.33 -27.29 -18.76
N ASP A 124 -9.46 -26.35 -19.71
CA ASP A 124 -9.41 -24.91 -19.45
C ASP A 124 -10.56 -24.45 -18.54
N ALA A 125 -11.77 -24.98 -18.78
CA ALA A 125 -12.92 -24.69 -17.92
C ALA A 125 -12.73 -25.23 -16.50
N GLU A 126 -12.15 -26.43 -16.35
CA GLU A 126 -11.79 -26.99 -15.05
C GLU A 126 -10.74 -26.14 -14.32
N TYR A 127 -9.71 -25.66 -15.01
CA TYR A 127 -8.73 -24.73 -14.45
C TYR A 127 -9.40 -23.47 -13.87
N GLU A 128 -10.35 -22.87 -14.60
CA GLU A 128 -11.07 -21.68 -14.12
C GLU A 128 -11.94 -21.97 -12.89
N VAL A 129 -12.45 -23.19 -12.73
CA VAL A 129 -13.14 -23.63 -11.51
C VAL A 129 -12.14 -23.72 -10.36
N LEU A 130 -11.01 -24.40 -10.55
CA LEU A 130 -9.96 -24.53 -9.53
C LEU A 130 -9.43 -23.16 -9.08
N ARG A 131 -9.24 -22.22 -10.00
CA ARG A 131 -8.81 -20.86 -9.69
C ARG A 131 -9.81 -20.12 -8.79
N LYS A 132 -11.11 -20.32 -9.00
CA LYS A 132 -12.16 -19.74 -8.15
C LYS A 132 -12.21 -20.43 -6.78
N GLU A 133 -12.03 -21.75 -6.74
CA GLU A 133 -11.97 -22.50 -5.49
C GLU A 133 -10.81 -22.06 -4.61
N MET A 134 -9.66 -21.75 -5.19
CA MET A 134 -8.48 -21.25 -4.48
C MET A 134 -8.74 -19.95 -3.69
N HIS A 135 -9.64 -19.09 -4.18
CA HIS A 135 -9.99 -17.84 -3.48
C HIS A 135 -10.95 -18.07 -2.30
N ASN A 136 -11.60 -19.23 -2.23
CA ASN A 136 -12.67 -19.52 -1.28
C ASN A 136 -12.31 -20.62 -0.25
N ASN A 137 -11.21 -21.35 -0.46
CA ASN A 137 -10.85 -22.53 0.34
C ASN A 137 -9.78 -22.26 1.41
N LEU A 138 -9.84 -23.05 2.48
CA LEU A 138 -8.88 -23.06 3.59
C LEU A 138 -7.64 -23.93 3.27
N ASP A 139 -7.74 -24.88 2.34
CA ASP A 139 -6.66 -25.78 1.91
C ASP A 139 -6.25 -25.49 0.46
N ASN A 140 -5.44 -24.44 0.29
CA ASN A 140 -5.00 -23.97 -1.01
C ASN A 140 -3.88 -24.83 -1.61
N GLU A 141 -3.20 -25.67 -0.82
CA GLU A 141 -2.16 -26.56 -1.33
C GLU A 141 -2.75 -27.65 -2.24
N GLN A 142 -3.88 -28.24 -1.83
CA GLN A 142 -4.57 -29.23 -2.66
C GLN A 142 -5.07 -28.64 -3.98
N VAL A 143 -5.60 -27.41 -3.93
CA VAL A 143 -6.08 -26.71 -5.13
C VAL A 143 -4.92 -26.37 -6.08
N LEU A 144 -3.79 -25.89 -5.55
CA LEU A 144 -2.57 -25.66 -6.35
C LEU A 144 -2.08 -26.96 -7.00
N ALA A 145 -2.08 -28.08 -6.27
CA ALA A 145 -1.70 -29.38 -6.82
C ALA A 145 -2.64 -29.82 -7.97
N ALA A 146 -3.95 -29.58 -7.83
CA ALA A 146 -4.93 -29.85 -8.88
C ALA A 146 -4.70 -28.98 -10.13
N ILE A 147 -4.36 -27.70 -9.96
CA ILE A 147 -4.01 -26.82 -11.09
C ILE A 147 -2.78 -27.32 -11.83
N VAL A 148 -1.72 -27.72 -11.10
CA VAL A 148 -0.52 -28.31 -11.71
C VAL A 148 -0.88 -29.61 -12.44
N ALA A 149 -1.73 -30.44 -11.86
CA ALA A 149 -2.20 -31.68 -12.50
C ALA A 149 -2.97 -31.39 -13.79
N ASN A 150 -3.88 -30.41 -13.79
CA ASN A 150 -4.62 -30.00 -14.97
C ASN A 150 -3.68 -29.55 -16.11
N TYR A 151 -2.70 -28.69 -15.82
CA TYR A 151 -1.68 -28.30 -16.80
C TYR A 151 -0.91 -29.50 -17.36
N LYS A 152 -0.46 -30.42 -16.49
CA LYS A 152 0.27 -31.64 -16.90
C LYS A 152 -0.58 -32.54 -17.79
N THR A 153 -1.86 -32.73 -17.47
CA THR A 153 -2.78 -33.54 -18.27
C THR A 153 -2.92 -32.95 -19.67
N ARG A 154 -3.11 -31.63 -19.80
CA ARG A 154 -3.20 -30.96 -21.11
C ARG A 154 -1.94 -31.20 -21.95
N ILE A 155 -0.78 -31.04 -21.33
CA ILE A 155 0.52 -31.27 -21.98
C ILE A 155 0.64 -32.71 -22.45
N GLU A 156 0.39 -33.68 -21.57
CA GLU A 156 0.50 -35.11 -21.86
C GLU A 156 -0.43 -35.53 -22.99
N LEU A 157 -1.67 -35.05 -23.00
CA LEU A 157 -2.63 -35.35 -24.07
C LEU A 157 -2.15 -34.82 -25.43
N ILE A 158 -1.65 -33.58 -25.47
CA ILE A 158 -1.14 -33.00 -26.73
C ILE A 158 0.11 -33.74 -27.20
N GLU A 159 1.04 -34.04 -26.30
CA GLU A 159 2.26 -34.79 -26.62
C GLU A 159 1.94 -36.19 -27.16
N ASN A 160 1.01 -36.90 -26.54
CA ASN A 160 0.57 -38.21 -26.97
C ASN A 160 -0.07 -38.17 -28.37
N LEU A 161 -0.92 -37.17 -28.65
CA LEU A 161 -1.50 -36.97 -29.98
C LEU A 161 -0.41 -36.72 -31.03
N LEU A 162 0.50 -35.78 -30.77
CA LEU A 162 1.59 -35.43 -31.68
C LEU A 162 2.53 -36.62 -31.92
N HIS A 163 2.78 -37.43 -30.89
CA HIS A 163 3.57 -38.66 -30.99
C HIS A 163 2.91 -39.68 -31.92
N GLN A 164 1.61 -39.96 -31.74
CA GLN A 164 0.87 -40.90 -32.60
C GLN A 164 0.84 -40.46 -34.08
N ILE A 165 0.66 -39.17 -34.33
CA ILE A 165 0.75 -38.59 -35.68
C ILE A 165 2.14 -38.78 -36.27
N ASN A 166 3.20 -38.68 -35.47
CA ASN A 166 4.56 -38.83 -35.97
C ASN A 166 4.91 -40.30 -36.25
N GLU A 167 4.51 -41.22 -35.37
CA GLU A 167 4.76 -42.67 -35.54
C GLU A 167 4.00 -43.22 -36.76
N SER A 168 2.74 -42.82 -36.98
CA SER A 168 1.96 -43.20 -38.15
C SER A 168 2.55 -42.72 -39.49
N LYS A 169 3.38 -41.68 -39.49
CA LYS A 169 4.14 -41.26 -40.69
C LYS A 169 5.34 -42.14 -40.96
N LYS A 170 6.07 -42.56 -39.92
CA LYS A 170 7.28 -43.39 -40.06
C LYS A 170 6.93 -44.73 -40.67
N THR A 171 5.85 -45.36 -40.20
CA THR A 171 5.38 -46.65 -40.73
C THR A 171 4.99 -46.54 -42.21
N ASN A 172 4.33 -45.45 -42.64
CA ASN A 172 3.99 -45.25 -44.05
C ASN A 172 5.21 -45.02 -44.97
N HIS A 173 6.32 -44.47 -44.47
CA HIS A 173 7.53 -44.27 -45.28
C HIS A 173 8.38 -45.53 -45.44
N GLU A 174 8.34 -46.45 -44.47
CA GLU A 174 9.15 -47.67 -44.49
C GLU A 174 8.64 -48.73 -45.49
N TYR A 175 7.34 -48.73 -45.80
CA TYR A 175 6.75 -49.62 -46.82
C TYR A 175 6.78 -49.05 -48.26
N GLY A 176 7.43 -47.89 -48.48
CA GLY A 176 7.51 -47.21 -49.77
C GLY A 176 8.63 -47.65 -50.71
N TYR A 177 9.49 -48.60 -50.31
CA TYR A 177 10.65 -49.05 -51.10
C TYR A 177 10.72 -50.58 -51.24
N THR A 178 9.84 -51.17 -52.05
CA THR A 178 10.11 -52.43 -52.74
C THR A 178 9.33 -52.49 -54.05
N LEU A 179 10.00 -52.23 -55.17
CA LEU A 179 9.73 -52.82 -56.48
C LEU A 179 11.09 -53.15 -57.13
#